data_AF-A0A356ICK8-F1
#
_entry.id   AF-A0A356ICK8-F1
#
_cell.length_a   1.000
_cell.length_b   1.000
_cell.length_c   1.000
_cell.angle_alpha   90.00
_cell.angle_beta   90.00
_cell.angle_gamma   90.00
#
_symmetry.space_group_name_H-M   'P 1'
#
loop_
_entity.id
_entity.type
_entity.pdbx_description
1 polymer ?
#
loop_
_entity_poly.entity_id
_entity_poly.type
_entity_poly.pdbx_seq_one_letter_code
_entity_poly.pdbx_strand_id
1 'polypeptide(L)'
;FTGSRSDPRAKAAIREITPGTFTPGHIARALFEAMASQLAGSYREAVKLGAGERSFLVGSGNGLKLNPVLWESINAELGMPVQLSQHNEEAAIGAALCAAVADGSFNSMNEASTSFLNFITPTTTDEA
;
A
#
# COMPACT_ATOMS: atom_id res chain seq x y z
N PHE A 1 -15.24 -8.50 -5.09
CA PHE A 1 -14.69 -7.99 -6.35
C PHE A 1 -15.82 -7.49 -7.22
N THR A 2 -15.84 -6.21 -7.55
CA THR A 2 -17.00 -5.48 -8.11
C THR A 2 -16.58 -4.64 -9.33
N GLY A 3 -15.73 -5.20 -10.19
CA GLY A 3 -15.06 -4.45 -11.24
C GLY A 3 -13.76 -3.77 -10.79
N SER A 4 -13.14 -3.05 -11.73
CA SER A 4 -11.97 -2.19 -11.53
C SER A 4 -12.34 -0.72 -11.79
N ARG A 5 -11.40 0.20 -11.54
CA ARG A 5 -11.59 1.63 -11.85
C ARG A 5 -11.76 1.89 -13.36
N SER A 6 -11.20 1.04 -14.21
CA SER A 6 -11.27 1.18 -15.67
C SER A 6 -12.37 0.32 -16.32
N ASP A 7 -12.76 -0.79 -15.68
CA ASP A 7 -13.86 -1.63 -16.13
C ASP A 7 -14.74 -2.06 -14.94
N PRO A 8 -15.86 -1.36 -14.69
CA PRO A 8 -16.75 -1.68 -13.57
C PRO A 8 -17.49 -3.01 -13.75
N ARG A 9 -17.49 -3.61 -14.95
CA ARG A 9 -18.14 -4.91 -15.21
C ARG A 9 -17.18 -6.08 -15.11
N ALA A 10 -15.88 -5.83 -14.96
CA ALA A 10 -14.88 -6.86 -14.79
C ALA A 10 -15.19 -7.78 -13.60
N LYS A 11 -14.84 -9.05 -13.73
CA LYS A 11 -14.98 -10.06 -12.67
C LYS A 11 -13.62 -10.61 -12.29
N ALA A 12 -13.44 -10.88 -11.00
CA ALA A 12 -12.24 -11.57 -10.54
C ALA A 12 -12.24 -13.02 -11.02
N ALA A 13 -11.04 -13.56 -11.26
CA ALA A 13 -10.83 -14.95 -11.60
C ALA A 13 -9.57 -15.44 -10.88
N ILE A 14 -9.61 -16.70 -10.46
CA ILE A 14 -8.43 -17.45 -10.02
C ILE A 14 -8.23 -18.55 -11.05
N ARG A 15 -7.01 -18.69 -11.55
CA ARG A 15 -6.63 -19.58 -12.65
C ARG A 15 -5.50 -20.50 -12.21
N GLU A 16 -5.21 -21.52 -13.03
CA GLU A 16 -4.10 -22.47 -12.79
C GLU A 16 -4.16 -23.17 -11.42
N ILE A 17 -5.38 -23.45 -10.94
CA ILE A 17 -5.59 -24.21 -9.71
C ILE A 17 -5.27 -25.69 -9.98
N THR A 18 -4.44 -26.27 -9.13
CA THR A 18 -4.06 -27.69 -9.14
C THR A 18 -4.37 -28.31 -7.77
N PRO A 19 -4.37 -29.65 -7.63
CA PRO A 19 -4.49 -30.27 -6.31
C PRO A 19 -3.44 -29.81 -5.29
N GLY A 20 -2.24 -29.44 -5.73
CA GLY A 20 -1.17 -28.94 -4.85
C GLY A 20 -1.28 -27.47 -4.49
N THR A 21 -1.96 -26.66 -5.31
CA THR A 21 -2.10 -25.21 -5.11
C THR A 21 -3.47 -24.80 -4.60
N PHE A 22 -4.41 -25.74 -4.48
CA PHE A 22 -5.74 -25.48 -3.93
C PHE A 22 -5.75 -25.52 -2.40
N THR A 23 -5.02 -24.59 -1.77
CA THR A 23 -5.02 -24.40 -0.32
C THR A 23 -5.35 -22.96 0.05
N PRO A 24 -5.92 -22.69 1.24
CA PRO A 24 -6.20 -21.32 1.67
C PRO A 24 -4.98 -20.39 1.60
N GLY A 25 -3.79 -20.90 1.95
CA GLY A 25 -2.54 -20.14 1.88
C GLY A 25 -2.16 -19.70 0.46
N HIS A 26 -2.19 -20.62 -0.51
CA HIS A 26 -1.89 -20.28 -1.91
C HIS A 26 -2.92 -19.31 -2.49
N ILE A 27 -4.20 -19.49 -2.17
CA ILE A 27 -5.27 -18.59 -2.63
C ILE A 27 -5.10 -17.19 -2.02
N ALA A 28 -4.77 -17.08 -0.74
CA ALA A 28 -4.50 -15.80 -0.09
C ALA A 28 -3.26 -15.12 -0.68
N ARG A 29 -2.16 -15.86 -0.88
CA ARG A 29 -0.94 -15.34 -1.50
C ARG A 29 -1.19 -14.83 -2.92
N ALA A 30 -1.88 -15.61 -3.74
CA ALA A 30 -2.24 -15.23 -5.11
C ALA A 30 -3.10 -13.95 -5.14
N LEU A 31 -3.99 -13.77 -4.16
CA LEU A 31 -4.76 -12.54 -4.02
C LEU A 31 -3.84 -11.34 -3.71
N PHE A 32 -2.92 -11.46 -2.75
CA PHE A 32 -2.03 -10.36 -2.40
C PHE A 32 -1.05 -10.00 -3.52
N GLU A 33 -0.56 -10.99 -4.25
CA GLU A 33 0.26 -10.77 -5.46
C GLU A 33 -0.55 -10.08 -6.56
N ALA A 34 -1.82 -10.46 -6.78
CA ALA A 34 -2.69 -9.78 -7.73
C ALA A 34 -2.96 -8.31 -7.32
N MET A 35 -3.14 -8.05 -6.03
CA MET A 35 -3.27 -6.67 -5.51
C MET A 35 -1.98 -5.86 -5.74
N ALA A 36 -0.82 -6.45 -5.45
CA ALA A 36 0.47 -5.82 -5.70
C ALA A 36 0.66 -5.48 -7.19
N SER A 37 0.38 -6.43 -8.08
CA SER A 37 0.45 -6.23 -9.53
C SER A 37 -0.47 -5.10 -10.02
N GLN A 38 -1.70 -5.02 -9.48
CA GLN A 38 -2.64 -3.95 -9.83
C GLN A 38 -2.15 -2.56 -9.36
N LEU A 39 -1.59 -2.47 -8.15
CA LEU A 39 -0.98 -1.23 -7.64
C LEU A 39 0.23 -0.84 -8.49
N ALA A 40 1.06 -1.81 -8.88
CA ALA A 40 2.22 -1.56 -9.72
C ALA A 40 1.85 -1.11 -11.14
N GLY A 41 0.80 -1.70 -11.72
CA GLY A 41 0.21 -1.22 -12.96
C GLY A 41 -0.23 0.24 -12.88
N SER A 42 -0.89 0.61 -11.78
CA SER A 42 -1.32 1.99 -11.53
C SER A 42 -0.15 2.96 -11.37
N TYR A 43 0.90 2.55 -10.66
CA TYR A 43 2.14 3.34 -10.53
C TYR A 43 2.83 3.54 -11.88
N ARG A 44 3.04 2.46 -12.64
CA ARG A 44 3.66 2.53 -13.98
C ARG A 44 2.87 3.43 -14.93
N GLU A 45 1.55 3.41 -14.86
CA GLU A 45 0.71 4.32 -15.64
C GLU A 45 0.89 5.79 -15.21
N ALA A 46 0.92 6.07 -13.91
CA ALA A 46 1.18 7.41 -13.42
C ALA A 46 2.56 7.95 -13.87
N VAL A 47 3.60 7.09 -13.87
CA VAL A 47 4.93 7.45 -14.39
C VAL A 47 4.85 7.83 -15.87
N LYS A 48 4.17 7.02 -16.70
CA LYS A 48 3.97 7.32 -18.14
C LYS A 48 3.23 8.65 -18.36
N LEU A 49 2.32 9.01 -17.46
CA LEU A 49 1.58 10.28 -17.50
C LEU A 49 2.36 11.47 -16.92
N GLY A 50 3.63 11.29 -16.53
CA GLY A 50 4.51 12.37 -16.10
C GLY A 50 4.63 12.56 -14.60
N ALA A 51 4.15 11.62 -13.77
CA ALA A 51 4.35 11.70 -12.31
C ALA A 51 5.83 11.58 -11.89
N GLY A 52 6.70 11.10 -12.79
CA GLY A 52 8.11 10.81 -12.52
C GLY A 52 8.31 9.55 -11.68
N GLU A 53 9.52 9.00 -11.71
CA GLU A 53 9.87 7.79 -10.95
C GLU A 53 10.09 8.10 -9.47
N ARG A 54 10.01 7.05 -8.64
CA ARG A 54 10.25 7.09 -7.20
C ARG A 54 11.33 6.07 -6.85
N SER A 55 12.12 6.36 -5.81
CA SER A 55 13.12 5.44 -5.28
C SER A 55 12.59 4.59 -4.11
N PHE A 56 11.43 4.94 -3.56
CA PHE A 56 10.75 4.23 -2.48
C PHE A 56 9.25 4.54 -2.50
N LEU A 57 8.47 3.73 -1.78
CA LEU A 57 7.04 3.92 -1.58
C LEU A 57 6.74 4.18 -0.10
N VAL A 58 5.66 4.92 0.16
CA VAL A 58 5.11 5.09 1.50
C VAL A 58 3.76 4.39 1.56
N GLY A 59 3.60 3.51 2.55
CA GLY A 59 2.39 2.75 2.81
C GLY A 59 1.73 3.16 4.13
N SER A 60 0.40 3.09 4.17
CA SER A 60 -0.41 3.40 5.35
C SER A 60 -1.59 2.44 5.47
N GLY A 61 -2.25 2.46 6.62
CA GLY A 61 -3.47 1.70 6.88
C GLY A 61 -3.26 0.22 7.23
N ASN A 62 -4.24 -0.32 7.95
CA ASN A 62 -4.16 -1.64 8.57
C ASN A 62 -4.00 -2.78 7.56
N GLY A 63 -4.59 -2.64 6.37
CA GLY A 63 -4.49 -3.65 5.32
C GLY A 63 -3.07 -3.95 4.89
N LEU A 64 -2.17 -2.96 4.98
CA LEU A 64 -0.75 -3.12 4.68
C LEU A 64 0.09 -3.32 5.95
N LYS A 65 -0.18 -2.58 7.03
CA LYS A 65 0.58 -2.68 8.29
C LYS A 65 0.44 -4.02 9.00
N LEU A 66 -0.74 -4.62 8.96
CA LEU A 66 -1.05 -5.88 9.65
C LEU A 66 -0.94 -7.11 8.73
N ASN A 67 -0.42 -6.93 7.51
CA ASN A 67 -0.33 -7.99 6.52
C ASN A 67 1.07 -8.04 5.90
N PRO A 68 2.03 -8.73 6.54
CA PRO A 68 3.39 -8.87 6.03
C PRO A 68 3.45 -9.45 4.63
N VAL A 69 2.56 -10.40 4.29
CA VAL A 69 2.53 -11.05 2.98
C VAL A 69 2.17 -10.06 1.86
N LEU A 70 1.20 -9.16 2.11
CA LEU A 70 0.88 -8.09 1.15
C LEU A 70 2.03 -7.09 1.03
N TRP A 71 2.65 -6.72 2.16
CA TRP A 71 3.80 -5.82 2.15
C TRP A 71 4.96 -6.40 1.32
N GLU A 72 5.30 -7.67 1.53
CA GLU A 72 6.31 -8.39 0.76
C GLU A 72 5.95 -8.45 -0.73
N SER A 73 4.69 -8.78 -1.05
CA SER A 73 4.21 -8.88 -2.43
C SER A 73 4.36 -7.55 -3.17
N ILE A 74 4.09 -6.42 -2.50
CA ILE A 74 4.27 -5.08 -3.08
C ILE A 74 5.75 -4.75 -3.28
N ASN A 75 6.60 -5.01 -2.27
CA ASN A 75 8.05 -4.79 -2.41
C ASN A 75 8.63 -5.61 -3.57
N ALA A 76 8.23 -6.89 -3.69
CA ALA A 76 8.69 -7.79 -4.73
C ALA A 76 8.24 -7.34 -6.14
N GLU A 77 6.97 -6.98 -6.31
CA GLU A 77 6.43 -6.57 -7.61
C GLU A 77 7.00 -5.22 -8.09
N LEU A 78 7.21 -4.27 -7.18
CA LEU A 78 7.66 -2.92 -7.52
C LEU A 78 9.19 -2.77 -7.54
N GLY A 79 9.94 -3.68 -6.90
CA GLY A 79 11.38 -3.58 -6.76
C GLY A 79 11.84 -2.33 -5.98
N MET A 80 10.94 -1.74 -5.19
CA MET A 80 11.17 -0.53 -4.41
C MET A 80 10.85 -0.78 -2.94
N PRO A 81 11.65 -0.23 -2.01
CA PRO A 81 11.37 -0.36 -0.58
C PRO A 81 10.06 0.35 -0.23
N VAL A 82 9.17 -0.35 0.47
CA VAL A 82 7.93 0.23 1.03
C VAL A 82 8.12 0.56 2.50
N GLN A 83 8.11 1.84 2.83
CA GLN A 83 8.18 2.36 4.19
C GLN A 83 6.78 2.50 4.78
N LEU A 84 6.59 2.09 6.03
CA LEU A 84 5.32 2.24 6.74
C LEU A 84 5.43 3.34 7.81
N SER A 85 4.36 4.09 8.05
CA SER A 85 4.34 5.03 9.18
C SER A 85 4.38 4.28 10.52
N GLN A 86 5.10 4.84 11.50
CA GLN A 86 5.03 4.40 12.90
C GLN A 86 3.66 4.65 13.52
N HIS A 87 2.95 5.67 13.03
CA HIS A 87 1.68 6.08 13.59
C HIS A 87 0.54 5.21 13.07
N ASN A 88 -0.48 5.01 13.91
CA ASN A 88 -1.74 4.41 13.50
C ASN A 88 -2.70 5.53 13.08
N GLU A 89 -3.66 5.19 12.21
CA GLU A 89 -4.69 6.13 11.73
C GLU A 89 -4.12 7.35 11.00
N GLU A 90 -3.31 7.10 9.95
CA GLU A 90 -2.63 8.16 9.19
C GLU A 90 -3.62 9.17 8.55
N ALA A 91 -4.83 8.73 8.21
CA ALA A 91 -5.88 9.60 7.71
C ALA A 91 -6.38 10.60 8.78
N ALA A 92 -6.53 10.16 10.03
CA ALA A 92 -6.93 11.01 11.14
C ALA A 92 -5.85 12.03 11.48
N ILE A 93 -4.58 11.61 11.45
CA ILE A 93 -3.43 12.51 11.60
C ILE A 93 -3.46 13.57 10.50
N GLY A 94 -3.62 13.16 9.24
CA GLY A 94 -3.73 14.10 8.11
C GLY A 94 -4.84 15.14 8.32
N ALA A 95 -6.02 14.71 8.80
CA ALA A 95 -7.12 15.62 9.12
C ALA A 95 -6.77 16.61 10.25
N ALA A 96 -6.13 16.14 11.31
CA ALA A 96 -5.68 16.99 12.41
C ALA A 96 -4.62 18.02 11.97
N LEU A 97 -3.68 17.62 11.12
CA LEU A 97 -2.68 18.54 10.54
C LEU A 97 -3.35 19.62 9.69
N CYS A 98 -4.31 19.25 8.85
CA CYS A 98 -5.07 20.22 8.07
C CYS A 98 -5.80 21.23 8.96
N ALA A 99 -6.42 20.78 10.06
CA ALA A 99 -7.08 21.68 11.00
C ALA A 99 -6.10 22.62 11.71
N ALA A 100 -4.94 22.11 12.13
CA ALA A 100 -3.92 22.90 12.81
C ALA A 100 -3.31 23.98 11.89
N VAL A 101 -3.15 23.69 10.59
CA VAL A 101 -2.74 24.70 9.60
C VAL A 101 -3.84 25.73 9.38
N ALA A 102 -5.10 25.30 9.27
CA ALA A 102 -6.24 26.20 9.04
C ALA A 102 -6.47 27.19 10.21
N ASP A 103 -6.23 26.77 11.45
CA ASP A 103 -6.34 27.60 12.65
C ASP A 103 -5.07 28.44 12.94
N GLY A 104 -4.04 28.35 12.09
CA GLY A 104 -2.81 29.12 12.22
C GLY A 104 -1.84 28.61 13.29
N SER A 105 -2.07 27.42 13.85
CA SER A 105 -1.12 26.75 14.75
C SER A 105 0.17 26.33 14.03
N PHE A 106 0.10 26.11 12.71
CA PHE A 106 1.25 25.92 11.82
C PHE A 106 1.10 26.78 10.56
N ASN A 107 2.21 27.25 9.99
CA ASN A 107 2.19 28.10 8.80
C ASN A 107 2.02 27.30 7.50
N SER A 108 2.29 25.98 7.52
CA SER A 108 2.13 25.13 6.34
C SER A 108 1.97 23.64 6.69
N MET A 109 1.43 22.86 5.76
CA MET A 109 1.37 21.39 5.89
C MET A 109 2.74 20.75 6.02
N ASN A 110 3.74 21.31 5.34
CA ASN A 110 5.11 20.80 5.42
C ASN A 110 5.68 20.97 6.83
N GLU A 111 5.51 22.16 7.41
CA GLU A 111 5.87 22.44 8.80
C GLU A 111 5.12 21.51 9.76
N ALA A 112 3.80 21.42 9.64
CA ALA A 112 2.96 20.59 10.49
C ALA A 112 3.34 19.09 10.44
N SER A 113 3.69 18.60 9.25
CA SER A 113 4.03 17.18 9.04
C SER A 113 5.41 16.78 9.56
N THR A 114 6.35 17.71 9.71
CA THR A 114 7.77 17.40 10.03
C THR A 114 7.90 16.62 11.34
N SER A 115 7.06 16.92 12.35
CA SER A 115 7.05 16.23 13.63
C SER A 115 6.44 14.82 13.61
N PHE A 116 5.83 14.40 12.49
CA PHE A 116 5.10 13.14 12.33
C PHE A 116 5.76 12.18 11.32
N LEU A 117 6.88 12.57 10.72
CA LEU A 117 7.63 11.75 9.77
C LEU A 117 8.52 10.74 10.50
N ASN A 118 7.92 9.65 10.99
CA ASN A 118 8.64 8.49 11.52
C ASN A 118 8.20 7.21 10.79
N PHE A 119 9.16 6.47 10.23
CA PHE A 119 8.90 5.26 9.45
C PHE A 119 9.43 3.99 10.14
N ILE A 120 8.81 2.85 9.84
CA ILE A 120 9.21 1.49 10.26
C ILE A 120 9.16 0.52 9.08
N THR A 121 9.96 -0.54 9.22
CA THR A 121 9.87 -1.75 8.41
C THR A 121 9.10 -2.80 9.21
N PRO A 122 8.06 -3.46 8.66
CA PRO A 122 7.36 -4.52 9.37
C PRO A 122 8.32 -5.71 9.61
N THR A 123 8.30 -6.26 10.82
CA THR A 123 9.06 -7.48 11.14
C THR A 123 8.37 -8.68 10.51
N THR A 124 9.08 -9.40 9.64
CA THR A 124 8.70 -10.73 9.19
C THR A 124 8.84 -11.69 10.37
N THR A 125 7.73 -12.18 10.90
CA THR A 125 7.78 -13.36 11.78
C THR A 125 8.11 -14.58 10.92
N ASP A 126 9.40 -14.83 10.72
CA ASP A 126 9.90 -16.19 10.50
C ASP A 126 9.79 -16.89 11.87
N GLU A 127 8.69 -17.62 12.08
CA GLU A 127 8.54 -18.77 12.98
C GLU A 127 7.05 -19.03 13.25
N ALA A 128 6.46 -19.94 12.47
CA ALA A 128 5.42 -20.89 12.89
C ALA A 128 5.29 -22.02 11.86
#